data_AF-A0A9P7J629-F1
#
_entry.id   AF-A0A9P7J629-F1
#
_cell.length_a   1.000
_cell.length_b   1.000
_cell.length_c   1.000
_cell.angle_alpha   90.00
_cell.angle_beta   90.00
_cell.angle_gamma   90.00
#
_symmetry.space_group_name_H-M   'P 1'
#
loop_
_entity.id
_entity.type
_entity.pdbx_description
1 polymer ?
#
loop_
_entity_poly.entity_id
_entity_poly.type
_entity_poly.pdbx_seq_one_letter_code
_entity_poly.pdbx_strand_id
1 'polypeptide(L)'
;MSSTTNVLELGWVLWGLNYANMAVTTSWAYEFFLTLADEVAFSTQSQWKLAKLLYVVCRYLTCGYLTLEMLVAFQPMMSIHMCQVIYSTNSYLGTLIVVCAEGVFLVRVCAIWGFRRSVVILFSISALMYVIAATVVVWIIRSPPAITKSPIPVTSCLETGNDKTIIILYVILVAAEIREYIVILFSMVTDGPPEIWVFALYKVAASYRRGGGRNRLLEQLIHHNMIYLTCGLGELPSHYPVVEKRAGHFSDLWLTVFSFGVILTTARLNVSYGFMIERFLRNWQVTVHAFLVTKMYRGLWKADQRHALLEPVSFSLATFQAAPRMTTQA
;
A
#
# COMPACT_ATOMS: atom_id res chain seq x y z
N MET A 1 -18.06 -23.90 -31.83
CA MET A 1 -16.74 -23.55 -32.39
C MET A 1 -16.34 -22.19 -31.82
N SER A 2 -15.54 -22.17 -30.75
CA SER A 2 -14.87 -20.92 -30.34
C SER A 2 -13.83 -20.62 -31.42
N SER A 3 -13.91 -19.43 -32.03
CA SER A 3 -13.06 -19.05 -33.14
C SER A 3 -11.59 -19.10 -32.73
N THR A 4 -10.73 -19.66 -33.58
CA THR A 4 -9.27 -19.69 -33.40
C THR A 4 -8.67 -18.31 -33.13
N THR A 5 -9.33 -17.24 -33.60
CA THR A 5 -8.97 -15.85 -33.30
C THR A 5 -8.96 -15.53 -31.80
N ASN A 6 -9.88 -16.10 -31.01
CA ASN A 6 -9.97 -15.84 -29.57
C ASN A 6 -8.77 -16.43 -28.80
N VAL A 7 -8.18 -17.52 -29.29
CA VAL A 7 -7.03 -18.18 -28.65
C VAL A 7 -5.76 -17.35 -28.83
N LEU A 8 -5.57 -16.78 -30.03
CA LEU A 8 -4.41 -15.95 -30.33
C LEU A 8 -4.44 -14.64 -29.52
N GLU A 9 -5.59 -13.96 -29.47
CA GLU A 9 -5.76 -12.74 -28.66
C GLU A 9 -5.50 -12.99 -27.17
N LEU A 10 -6.05 -14.09 -26.64
CA LEU A 10 -5.80 -14.51 -25.26
C LEU A 10 -4.31 -14.73 -24.98
N GLY A 11 -3.59 -15.36 -25.92
CA GLY A 11 -2.15 -15.57 -25.83
C GLY A 11 -1.36 -14.26 -25.71
N TRP A 12 -1.68 -13.26 -26.53
CA TRP A 12 -1.02 -11.95 -26.48
C TRP A 12 -1.26 -11.21 -25.17
N VAL A 13 -2.50 -11.21 -24.67
CA VAL A 13 -2.85 -10.58 -23.39
C VAL A 13 -2.08 -11.26 -22.25
N LEU A 14 -2.09 -12.59 -22.20
CA LEU A 14 -1.40 -13.36 -21.17
C LEU A 14 0.11 -13.10 -21.18
N TRP A 15 0.70 -12.99 -22.37
CA TRP A 15 2.12 -12.68 -22.53
C TRP A 15 2.46 -11.28 -22.04
N GLY A 16 1.67 -10.28 -22.40
CA GLY A 16 1.84 -8.90 -21.92
C GLY A 16 1.77 -8.79 -20.40
N LEU A 17 0.81 -9.50 -19.77
CA LEU A 17 0.66 -9.52 -18.32
C LEU A 17 1.84 -10.21 -17.62
N ASN A 18 2.35 -11.31 -18.19
CA ASN A 18 3.54 -11.98 -17.65
C ASN A 18 4.79 -11.07 -17.73
N TYR A 19 4.98 -10.36 -18.84
CA TYR A 19 6.06 -9.37 -18.95
C TYR A 19 5.92 -8.24 -17.93
N ALA A 20 4.71 -7.71 -17.76
CA ALA A 20 4.45 -6.66 -16.80
C ALA A 20 4.73 -7.14 -15.36
N ASN A 21 4.26 -8.33 -14.99
CA ASN A 21 4.56 -8.95 -13.69
C ASN A 21 6.08 -9.16 -13.49
N MET A 22 6.80 -9.56 -14.54
CA MET A 22 8.24 -9.72 -14.48
C MET A 22 8.97 -8.39 -14.31
N ALA A 23 8.55 -7.34 -15.02
CA ALA A 23 9.08 -5.98 -14.86
C ALA A 23 8.85 -5.45 -13.43
N VAL A 24 7.66 -5.68 -12.86
CA VAL A 24 7.32 -5.32 -11.48
C VAL A 24 8.20 -6.06 -10.49
N THR A 25 8.33 -7.36 -10.65
CA THR A 25 9.09 -8.20 -9.71
C THR A 25 10.59 -7.89 -9.76
N THR A 26 11.14 -7.67 -10.96
CA THR A 26 12.54 -7.27 -11.12
C THR A 26 12.78 -5.87 -10.54
N SER A 27 11.86 -4.93 -10.73
CA SER A 27 11.94 -3.60 -10.10
C SER A 27 11.91 -3.68 -8.57
N TRP A 28 11.02 -4.52 -8.03
CA TRP A 28 10.93 -4.77 -6.59
C TRP A 28 12.20 -5.43 -6.04
N ALA A 29 12.72 -6.46 -6.71
CA ALA A 29 13.95 -7.15 -6.32
C ALA A 29 15.16 -6.21 -6.37
N TYR A 30 15.25 -5.37 -7.39
CA TYR A 30 16.29 -4.36 -7.51
C TYR A 30 16.28 -3.38 -6.32
N GLU A 31 15.11 -2.82 -5.99
CA GLU A 31 14.97 -1.97 -4.80
C GLU A 31 15.30 -2.74 -3.52
N PHE A 32 14.90 -4.01 -3.41
CA PHE A 32 15.23 -4.87 -2.27
C PHE A 32 16.74 -5.01 -2.05
N PHE A 33 17.51 -5.32 -3.09
CA PHE A 33 18.97 -5.42 -2.98
C PHE A 33 19.62 -4.06 -2.66
N LEU A 34 19.12 -2.96 -3.22
CA LEU A 34 19.61 -1.62 -2.91
C LEU A 34 19.34 -1.18 -1.46
N THR A 35 18.30 -1.68 -0.84
CA THR A 35 17.95 -1.32 0.54
C THR A 35 18.46 -2.31 1.58
N LEU A 36 18.95 -3.48 1.18
CA LEU A 36 19.28 -4.58 2.08
C LEU A 36 20.30 -4.18 3.16
N ALA A 37 21.37 -3.46 2.81
CA ALA A 37 22.38 -3.02 3.77
C ALA A 37 21.79 -2.09 4.84
N ASP A 38 20.98 -1.12 4.41
CA ASP A 38 20.26 -0.21 5.29
C ASP A 38 19.25 -0.97 6.17
N GLU A 39 18.58 -1.98 5.63
CA GLU A 39 17.62 -2.81 6.37
C GLU A 39 18.27 -3.67 7.44
N VAL A 40 19.46 -4.23 7.17
CA VAL A 40 20.23 -4.98 8.17
C VAL A 40 20.67 -4.05 9.31
N ALA A 41 21.16 -2.84 8.98
CA ALA A 41 21.50 -1.84 9.99
C ALA A 41 20.27 -1.41 10.80
N PHE A 42 19.13 -1.20 10.13
CA PHE A 42 17.87 -0.88 10.79
C PHE A 42 17.39 -2.01 11.71
N SER A 43 17.46 -3.25 11.23
CA SER A 43 17.01 -4.42 11.98
C SER A 43 17.84 -4.65 13.24
N THR A 44 19.14 -4.40 13.17
CA THR A 44 20.06 -4.58 14.29
C THR A 44 19.97 -3.44 15.32
N GLN A 45 19.79 -2.19 14.89
CA GLN A 45 19.86 -1.02 15.78
C GLN A 45 18.50 -0.61 16.37
N SER A 46 17.39 -0.92 15.68
CA SER A 46 16.06 -0.44 16.08
C SER A 46 15.38 -1.36 17.10
N GLN A 47 14.77 -0.76 18.11
CA GLN A 47 13.95 -1.47 19.11
C GLN A 47 12.76 -2.20 18.44
N TRP A 48 12.47 -3.42 18.87
CA TRP A 48 11.36 -4.20 18.34
C TRP A 48 10.02 -3.61 18.79
N LYS A 49 9.33 -2.96 17.85
CA LYS A 49 8.02 -2.35 18.05
C LYS A 49 7.03 -2.83 16.99
N LEU A 50 5.73 -2.67 17.26
CA LEU A 50 4.67 -3.11 16.35
C LEU A 50 4.88 -2.58 14.91
N ALA A 51 5.27 -1.32 14.76
CA ALA A 51 5.56 -0.72 13.45
C ALA A 51 6.72 -1.44 12.71
N LYS A 52 7.77 -1.85 13.43
CA LYS A 52 8.90 -2.61 12.88
C LYS A 52 8.45 -4.00 12.44
N LEU A 53 7.63 -4.66 13.26
CA LEU A 53 7.06 -5.97 12.94
C LEU A 53 6.20 -5.89 11.67
N LEU A 54 5.26 -4.94 11.61
CA LEU A 54 4.41 -4.72 10.43
C LEU A 54 5.23 -4.44 9.17
N TYR A 55 6.26 -3.61 9.29
CA TYR A 55 7.19 -3.32 8.20
C TYR A 55 7.91 -4.57 7.70
N VAL A 56 8.54 -5.33 8.60
CA VAL A 56 9.26 -6.58 8.28
C VAL A 56 8.31 -7.58 7.62
N VAL A 57 7.15 -7.82 8.22
CA VAL A 57 6.14 -8.74 7.67
C VAL A 57 5.72 -8.32 6.26
N CYS A 58 5.34 -7.05 6.05
CA CYS A 58 4.97 -6.53 4.74
C CYS A 58 6.09 -6.73 3.70
N ARG A 59 7.33 -6.43 4.06
CA ARG A 59 8.52 -6.54 3.19
C ARG A 59 8.81 -7.98 2.78
N TYR A 60 8.99 -8.88 3.74
CA TYR A 60 9.44 -10.25 3.47
C TYR A 60 8.31 -11.13 2.91
N LEU A 61 7.06 -10.90 3.31
CA LEU A 61 5.94 -11.61 2.70
C LEU A 61 5.74 -11.23 1.22
N THR A 62 6.03 -9.98 0.84
CA THR A 62 5.99 -9.56 -0.57
C THR A 62 7.03 -10.32 -1.40
N CYS A 63 8.20 -10.62 -0.84
CA CYS A 63 9.18 -11.49 -1.49
C CYS A 63 8.60 -12.88 -1.79
N GLY A 64 7.97 -13.51 -0.80
CA GLY A 64 7.34 -14.82 -0.94
C GLY A 64 6.21 -14.79 -1.97
N TYR A 65 5.35 -13.78 -1.89
CA TYR A 65 4.24 -13.55 -2.82
C TYR A 65 4.71 -13.45 -4.28
N LEU A 66 5.69 -12.58 -4.56
CA LEU A 66 6.24 -12.40 -5.91
C LEU A 66 6.96 -13.65 -6.41
N THR A 67 7.66 -14.37 -5.53
CA THR A 67 8.33 -15.62 -5.88
C THR A 67 7.33 -16.70 -6.31
N LEU A 68 6.22 -16.83 -5.59
CA LEU A 68 5.16 -17.77 -5.93
C LEU A 68 4.44 -17.36 -7.23
N GLU A 69 4.19 -16.08 -7.46
CA GLU A 69 3.67 -15.60 -8.75
C GLU A 69 4.62 -15.93 -9.91
N MET A 70 5.92 -15.71 -9.74
CA MET A 70 6.94 -16.09 -10.73
C MET A 70 7.00 -17.59 -10.94
N LEU A 71 6.86 -18.38 -9.87
CA LEU A 71 6.83 -19.84 -9.95
C LEU A 71 5.67 -20.33 -10.83
N VAL A 72 4.48 -19.72 -10.71
CA VAL A 72 3.33 -20.02 -11.57
C VAL A 72 3.56 -19.56 -13.01
N ALA A 73 4.24 -18.43 -13.21
CA ALA A 73 4.52 -17.90 -14.53
C ALA A 73 5.56 -18.75 -15.30
N PHE A 74 6.57 -19.32 -14.61
CA PHE A 74 7.68 -20.02 -15.26
C PHE A 74 7.56 -21.54 -15.30
N GLN A 75 6.64 -22.15 -14.54
CA GLN A 75 6.45 -23.60 -14.55
C GLN A 75 5.22 -23.93 -15.40
N PRO A 76 5.37 -24.49 -16.62
CA PRO A 76 4.25 -24.81 -17.51
C PRO A 76 3.61 -26.19 -17.23
N MET A 77 4.21 -27.03 -16.39
CA MET A 77 3.75 -28.41 -16.11
C MET A 77 3.42 -28.68 -14.63
N MET A 78 2.70 -27.77 -13.97
CA MET A 78 2.19 -28.03 -12.63
C MET A 78 0.91 -28.86 -12.64
N SER A 79 0.73 -29.69 -11.61
CA SER A 79 -0.54 -30.35 -11.38
C SER A 79 -1.60 -29.33 -10.95
N ILE A 80 -2.86 -29.60 -11.27
CA ILE A 80 -4.00 -28.73 -10.91
C ILE A 80 -4.05 -28.49 -9.39
N HIS A 81 -3.76 -29.53 -8.60
CA HIS A 81 -3.69 -29.45 -7.15
C HIS A 81 -2.62 -28.47 -6.67
N MET A 82 -1.41 -28.52 -7.24
CA MET A 82 -0.33 -27.58 -6.87
C MET A 82 -0.70 -26.13 -7.23
N CYS A 83 -1.30 -25.90 -8.39
CA CYS A 83 -1.79 -24.58 -8.77
C CYS A 83 -2.81 -24.05 -7.76
N GLN A 84 -3.76 -24.88 -7.33
CA GLN A 84 -4.76 -24.50 -6.33
C GLN A 84 -4.12 -24.09 -5.00
N VAL A 85 -3.14 -24.86 -4.53
CA VAL A 85 -2.40 -24.55 -3.29
C VAL A 85 -1.63 -23.24 -3.44
N ILE A 86 -0.93 -23.02 -4.56
CA ILE A 86 -0.16 -21.79 -4.78
C ILE A 86 -1.09 -20.58 -4.87
N TYR A 87 -2.18 -20.64 -5.65
CA TYR A 87 -3.14 -19.55 -5.77
C TYR A 87 -3.77 -19.20 -4.42
N SER A 88 -4.21 -20.21 -3.67
CA SER A 88 -4.76 -20.02 -2.34
C SER A 88 -3.74 -19.37 -1.40
N THR A 89 -2.49 -19.87 -1.40
CA THR A 89 -1.40 -19.33 -0.59
C THR A 89 -1.09 -17.87 -0.97
N ASN A 90 -0.99 -17.56 -2.26
CA ASN A 90 -0.78 -16.20 -2.75
C ASN A 90 -1.92 -15.26 -2.36
N SER A 91 -3.16 -15.72 -2.43
CA SER A 91 -4.29 -14.93 -1.97
C SER A 91 -4.15 -14.57 -0.49
N TYR A 92 -3.83 -15.54 0.37
CA TYR A 92 -3.63 -15.28 1.80
C TYR A 92 -2.44 -14.35 2.08
N LEU A 93 -1.31 -14.55 1.39
CA LEU A 93 -0.15 -13.69 1.51
C LEU A 93 -0.46 -12.25 1.06
N GLY A 94 -1.10 -12.09 -0.09
CA GLY A 94 -1.53 -10.79 -0.62
C GLY A 94 -2.43 -10.04 0.36
N THR A 95 -3.45 -10.72 0.91
CA THR A 95 -4.33 -10.14 1.93
C THR A 95 -3.54 -9.71 3.18
N LEU A 96 -2.64 -10.57 3.67
CA LEU A 96 -1.83 -10.26 4.85
C LEU A 96 -0.89 -9.07 4.61
N ILE A 97 -0.27 -8.96 3.43
CA ILE A 97 0.58 -7.83 3.04
C ILE A 97 -0.22 -6.53 3.05
N VAL A 98 -1.42 -6.52 2.44
CA VAL A 98 -2.28 -5.33 2.42
C VAL A 98 -2.69 -4.93 3.84
N VAL A 99 -3.14 -5.87 4.67
CA VAL A 99 -3.49 -5.59 6.08
C VAL A 99 -2.30 -5.02 6.86
N CYS A 100 -1.09 -5.57 6.66
CA CYS A 100 0.10 -5.02 7.29
C CYS A 100 0.45 -3.62 6.77
N ALA A 101 0.28 -3.36 5.47
CA ALA A 101 0.50 -2.05 4.88
C ALA A 101 -0.46 -1.01 5.48
N GLU A 102 -1.75 -1.32 5.54
CA GLU A 102 -2.77 -0.48 6.19
C GLU A 102 -2.43 -0.24 7.66
N GLY A 103 -1.98 -1.26 8.38
CA GLY A 103 -1.51 -1.11 9.76
C GLY A 103 -0.38 -0.08 9.90
N VAL A 104 0.57 -0.05 8.96
CA VAL A 104 1.65 0.96 8.96
C VAL A 104 1.10 2.37 8.69
N PHE A 105 0.14 2.51 7.78
CA PHE A 105 -0.54 3.79 7.53
C PHE A 105 -1.30 4.28 8.78
N LEU A 106 -2.08 3.41 9.42
CA LEU A 106 -2.81 3.72 10.65
C LEU A 106 -1.89 4.16 11.79
N VAL A 107 -0.77 3.46 12.00
CA VAL A 107 0.22 3.84 13.03
C VAL A 107 0.76 5.25 12.77
N ARG A 108 0.97 5.63 11.51
CA ARG A 108 1.44 6.98 11.16
C ARG A 108 0.40 8.04 11.42
N VAL A 109 -0.85 7.80 11.02
CA VAL A 109 -1.95 8.72 11.31
C VAL A 109 -2.08 8.89 12.83
N CYS A 110 -2.01 7.81 13.60
CA CYS A 110 -2.03 7.87 15.06
C CYS A 110 -0.88 8.71 15.62
N ALA A 111 0.32 8.60 15.06
CA ALA A 111 1.48 9.40 15.48
C ALA A 111 1.30 10.90 15.18
N ILE A 112 0.75 11.25 14.01
CA ILE A 112 0.46 12.65 13.64
C ILE A 112 -0.55 13.27 14.61
N TRP A 113 -1.56 12.50 15.05
CA TRP A 113 -2.57 12.93 16.03
C TRP A 113 -2.13 12.77 17.49
N GLY A 114 -0.86 12.46 17.76
CA GLY A 114 -0.32 12.35 19.11
C GLY A 114 -0.96 11.23 19.94
N PHE A 115 -1.36 10.12 19.29
CA PHE A 115 -1.95 8.93 19.92
C PHE A 115 -3.14 9.25 20.84
N ARG A 116 -3.97 10.23 20.48
CA ARG A 116 -5.22 10.47 21.20
C ARG A 116 -6.08 9.20 21.15
N ARG A 117 -6.47 8.70 22.32
CA ARG A 117 -7.21 7.44 22.48
C ARG A 117 -8.45 7.37 21.58
N SER A 118 -9.20 8.47 21.44
CA SER A 118 -10.40 8.53 20.60
C SER A 118 -10.11 8.23 19.12
N VAL A 119 -9.01 8.77 18.59
CA VAL A 119 -8.61 8.59 17.19
C VAL A 119 -8.19 7.15 16.94
N VAL A 120 -7.37 6.60 17.85
CA VAL A 120 -6.93 5.19 17.77
C VAL A 120 -8.12 4.23 17.82
N ILE A 121 -9.08 4.46 18.73
CA ILE A 121 -10.28 3.63 18.85
C ILE A 121 -11.11 3.70 17.57
N LEU A 122 -11.31 4.91 17.02
CA LEU A 122 -12.09 5.11 15.79
C LEU A 122 -11.49 4.35 14.60
N PHE A 123 -10.17 4.48 14.37
CA PHE A 123 -9.48 3.73 13.32
C PHE A 123 -9.48 2.23 13.56
N SER A 124 -9.32 1.79 14.81
CA SER A 124 -9.35 0.36 15.16
C SER A 124 -10.72 -0.26 14.88
N ILE A 125 -11.81 0.45 15.23
CA ILE A 125 -13.18 0.03 14.90
C ILE A 125 -13.38 0.02 13.38
N SER A 126 -12.84 1.01 12.67
CA SER A 126 -12.91 1.07 11.20
C SER A 126 -12.27 -0.16 10.55
N ALA A 127 -11.03 -0.44 10.93
CA ALA A 127 -10.27 -1.60 10.46
C ALA A 127 -10.98 -2.92 10.81
N LEU A 128 -11.50 -3.05 12.03
CA LEU A 128 -12.23 -4.24 12.46
C LEU A 128 -13.49 -4.46 11.61
N MET A 129 -14.28 -3.39 11.38
CA MET A 129 -15.47 -3.46 10.52
C MET A 129 -15.13 -3.88 9.10
N TYR A 130 -14.01 -3.39 8.54
CA TYR A 130 -13.53 -3.79 7.23
C TYR A 130 -13.15 -5.28 7.17
N VAL A 131 -12.40 -5.77 8.16
CA VAL A 131 -12.02 -7.19 8.25
C VAL A 131 -13.26 -8.09 8.39
N ILE A 132 -14.24 -7.68 9.19
CA ILE A 132 -15.52 -8.42 9.32
C ILE A 132 -16.26 -8.45 7.98
N ALA A 133 -16.39 -7.30 7.29
CA ALA A 133 -17.04 -7.25 5.99
C ALA A 133 -16.35 -8.15 4.95
N ALA A 134 -15.01 -8.07 4.86
CA ALA A 134 -14.22 -8.87 3.94
C ALA A 134 -14.34 -10.38 4.23
N THR A 135 -14.26 -10.77 5.50
CA THR A 135 -14.40 -12.18 5.91
C THR A 135 -15.79 -12.73 5.63
N VAL A 136 -16.85 -11.94 5.85
CA VAL A 136 -18.23 -12.32 5.51
C VAL A 136 -18.38 -12.52 4.00
N VAL A 137 -17.86 -11.60 3.18
CA VAL A 137 -17.91 -11.72 1.71
C VAL A 137 -17.17 -12.98 1.24
N VAL A 138 -15.97 -13.24 1.74
CA VAL A 138 -15.20 -14.44 1.42
C VAL A 138 -15.91 -15.71 1.88
N TRP A 139 -16.57 -15.67 3.05
CA TRP A 139 -17.32 -16.81 3.57
C TRP A 139 -18.57 -17.13 2.75
N ILE A 140 -19.33 -16.11 2.35
CA ILE A 140 -20.52 -16.28 1.51
C ILE A 140 -20.15 -16.84 0.13
N ILE A 141 -19.01 -16.41 -0.42
CA ILE A 141 -18.62 -16.74 -1.79
C ILE A 141 -17.58 -17.87 -1.83
N ARG A 142 -17.57 -18.75 -0.81
CA ARG A 142 -16.60 -19.85 -0.66
C ARG A 142 -16.72 -20.99 -1.69
N SER A 143 -17.27 -20.72 -2.87
CA SER A 143 -17.20 -21.64 -3.99
C SER A 143 -15.73 -21.77 -4.40
N PRO A 144 -15.12 -22.96 -4.34
CA PRO A 144 -13.75 -23.14 -4.79
C PRO A 144 -13.64 -22.71 -6.25
N PRO A 145 -12.64 -21.88 -6.60
CA PRO A 145 -12.49 -21.42 -7.97
C PRO A 145 -12.29 -22.62 -8.90
N ALA A 146 -13.00 -22.62 -10.03
CA ALA A 146 -12.82 -23.64 -11.05
C ALA A 146 -11.47 -23.41 -11.75
N ILE A 147 -10.47 -24.21 -11.37
CA ILE A 147 -9.14 -24.19 -12.00
C ILE A 147 -9.16 -25.16 -13.16
N THR A 148 -8.85 -24.66 -14.35
CA THR A 148 -8.75 -25.45 -15.57
C THR A 148 -7.32 -25.43 -16.10
N LYS A 149 -6.94 -26.49 -16.83
CA LYS A 149 -5.66 -26.51 -17.54
C LYS A 149 -5.69 -25.48 -18.66
N SER A 150 -4.62 -24.70 -18.78
CA SER A 150 -4.50 -23.75 -19.89
C SER A 150 -4.48 -24.51 -21.22
N PRO A 151 -5.24 -24.05 -22.23
CA PRO A 151 -5.15 -24.61 -23.58
C PRO A 151 -3.81 -24.26 -24.27
N ILE A 152 -3.05 -23.31 -23.72
CA ILE A 152 -1.78 -22.81 -24.27
C ILE A 152 -0.64 -23.19 -23.30
N PRO A 153 0.47 -23.78 -23.77
CA PRO A 153 1.58 -24.24 -22.94
C PRO A 153 2.44 -23.12 -22.31
N VAL A 154 1.94 -21.89 -22.26
CA VAL A 154 2.64 -20.72 -21.70
C VAL A 154 2.41 -20.60 -20.19
N THR A 155 1.27 -21.06 -19.68
CA THR A 155 0.97 -21.05 -18.23
C THR A 155 0.39 -22.40 -17.81
N SER A 156 0.71 -22.86 -16.59
CA SER A 156 0.22 -24.17 -16.11
C SER A 156 -1.29 -24.22 -15.96
N CYS A 157 -1.88 -23.21 -15.33
CA CYS A 157 -3.26 -23.24 -14.85
C CYS A 157 -3.92 -21.89 -15.00
N LEU A 158 -5.17 -21.91 -15.48
CA LEU A 158 -6.04 -20.74 -15.57
C LEU A 158 -7.16 -20.88 -14.56
N GLU A 159 -7.34 -19.87 -13.73
CA GLU A 159 -8.49 -19.74 -12.86
C GLU A 159 -9.63 -19.17 -13.70
N THR A 160 -10.68 -19.98 -13.89
CA THR A 160 -11.84 -19.65 -14.74
C THR A 160 -13.07 -19.27 -13.91
N GLY A 161 -12.85 -18.81 -12.67
CA GLY A 161 -13.90 -18.39 -11.75
C GLY A 161 -14.60 -17.11 -12.20
N ASN A 162 -15.93 -17.11 -12.15
CA ASN A 162 -16.77 -15.93 -12.41
C ASN A 162 -16.79 -15.06 -11.13
N ASP A 163 -15.62 -14.60 -10.69
CA ASP A 163 -15.45 -14.03 -9.34
C ASP A 163 -15.80 -12.55 -9.28
N LYS A 164 -17.12 -12.28 -9.35
CA LYS A 164 -17.69 -11.01 -8.88
C LYS A 164 -17.25 -10.68 -7.43
N THR A 165 -16.82 -11.69 -6.68
CA THR A 165 -16.20 -11.64 -5.35
C THR A 165 -15.13 -10.58 -5.24
N ILE A 166 -14.17 -10.56 -6.16
CA ILE A 166 -13.00 -9.70 -6.01
C ILE A 166 -13.40 -8.25 -6.32
N ILE A 167 -14.25 -8.03 -7.32
CA ILE A 167 -14.86 -6.72 -7.58
C ILE A 167 -15.62 -6.21 -6.35
N ILE A 168 -16.44 -7.06 -5.70
CA ILE A 168 -17.17 -6.70 -4.48
C ILE A 168 -16.21 -6.34 -3.34
N LEU A 169 -15.17 -7.15 -3.11
CA LEU A 169 -14.14 -6.87 -2.09
C LEU A 169 -13.41 -5.55 -2.37
N TYR A 170 -13.12 -5.26 -3.63
CA TYR A 170 -12.45 -4.03 -4.05
C TYR A 170 -13.37 -2.81 -3.85
N VAL A 171 -14.65 -2.93 -4.15
CA VAL A 171 -15.65 -1.88 -3.88
C VAL A 171 -15.78 -1.63 -2.38
N ILE A 172 -15.76 -2.68 -1.54
CA ILE A 172 -15.79 -2.55 -0.08
C ILE A 172 -14.51 -1.86 0.42
N LEU A 173 -13.34 -2.21 -0.12
CA LEU A 173 -12.06 -1.57 0.19
C LEU A 173 -12.11 -0.07 -0.15
N VAL A 174 -12.53 0.29 -1.35
CA VAL A 174 -12.64 1.69 -1.76
C VAL A 174 -13.66 2.46 -0.93
N ALA A 175 -14.79 1.85 -0.60
CA ALA A 175 -15.77 2.46 0.29
C ALA A 175 -15.20 2.68 1.70
N ALA A 176 -14.39 1.74 2.20
CA ALA A 176 -13.71 1.88 3.48
C ALA A 176 -12.68 3.01 3.45
N GLU A 177 -11.84 3.08 2.42
CA GLU A 177 -10.89 4.19 2.22
C GLU A 177 -11.63 5.53 2.18
N ILE A 178 -12.65 5.67 1.33
CA ILE A 178 -13.44 6.92 1.19
C ILE A 178 -14.07 7.33 2.52
N ARG A 179 -14.59 6.37 3.30
CA ARG A 179 -15.18 6.66 4.61
C ARG A 179 -14.14 7.24 5.56
N GLU A 180 -12.92 6.71 5.57
CA GLU A 180 -11.85 7.22 6.44
C GLU A 180 -11.49 8.66 6.09
N TYR A 181 -11.48 9.04 4.80
CA TYR A 181 -11.35 10.44 4.41
C TYR A 181 -12.46 11.32 4.92
N ILE A 182 -13.71 10.88 4.74
CA ILE A 182 -14.87 11.66 5.15
C ILE A 182 -14.82 11.86 6.66
N VAL A 183 -14.45 10.83 7.42
CA VAL A 183 -14.31 10.91 8.88
C VAL A 183 -13.17 11.85 9.27
N ILE A 184 -11.99 11.76 8.63
CA ILE A 184 -10.87 12.68 8.91
C ILE A 184 -11.27 14.13 8.59
N LEU A 185 -11.91 14.35 7.44
CA LEU A 185 -12.38 15.65 7.00
C LEU A 185 -13.45 16.20 7.97
N PHE A 186 -14.40 15.36 8.37
CA PHE A 186 -15.47 15.73 9.29
C PHE A 186 -14.95 16.02 10.69
N SER A 187 -14.08 15.17 11.27
CA SER A 187 -13.43 15.43 12.56
C SER A 187 -12.61 16.73 12.54
N MET A 188 -12.01 17.07 11.39
CA MET A 188 -11.33 18.36 11.22
C MET A 188 -12.33 19.53 11.24
N VAL A 189 -13.54 19.34 10.71
CA VAL A 189 -14.61 20.36 10.63
C VAL A 189 -15.32 20.53 11.97
N THR A 190 -15.64 19.45 12.69
CA THR A 190 -16.51 19.52 13.88
C THR A 190 -15.80 19.86 15.17
N ASP A 191 -14.56 19.41 15.36
CA ASP A 191 -13.84 19.59 16.64
C ASP A 191 -13.00 20.89 16.69
N GLY A 192 -13.02 21.67 15.62
CA GLY A 192 -12.35 22.97 15.57
C GLY A 192 -13.34 24.13 15.67
N PRO A 193 -13.27 25.02 16.67
CA PRO A 193 -13.79 26.38 16.49
C PRO A 193 -13.29 26.94 15.15
N PRO A 194 -14.08 27.72 14.39
CA PRO A 194 -13.70 28.21 13.06
C PRO A 194 -12.34 28.95 13.04
N GLU A 195 -11.92 29.45 14.19
CA GLU A 195 -10.60 30.03 14.45
C GLU A 195 -9.43 29.04 14.32
N ILE A 196 -9.63 27.74 14.54
CA ILE A 196 -8.63 26.68 14.39
C ILE A 196 -8.35 26.36 12.93
N TRP A 197 -9.31 26.57 12.01
CA TRP A 197 -9.02 26.48 10.58
C TRP A 197 -8.06 27.58 10.15
N VAL A 198 -8.29 28.80 10.64
CA VAL A 198 -7.35 29.91 10.50
C VAL A 198 -6.07 29.61 11.23
N PHE A 199 -6.07 28.96 12.40
CA PHE A 199 -4.86 28.61 13.16
C PHE A 199 -4.07 27.44 12.57
N ALA A 200 -4.72 26.51 11.86
CA ALA A 200 -4.09 25.42 11.14
C ALA A 200 -3.48 25.95 9.84
N LEU A 201 -4.24 26.73 9.06
CA LEU A 201 -3.72 27.48 7.91
C LEU A 201 -2.65 28.49 8.32
N TYR A 202 -2.79 29.15 9.47
CA TYR A 202 -1.82 30.09 10.03
C TYR A 202 -0.63 29.36 10.64
N LYS A 203 -0.74 28.20 11.29
CA LYS A 203 0.43 27.40 11.70
C LYS A 203 1.15 26.86 10.48
N VAL A 204 0.42 26.47 9.44
CA VAL A 204 0.96 26.06 8.14
C VAL A 204 1.67 27.25 7.47
N ALA A 205 1.07 28.43 7.43
CA ALA A 205 1.64 29.64 6.83
C ALA A 205 2.75 30.28 7.70
N ALA A 206 2.65 30.22 9.03
CA ALA A 206 3.62 30.75 9.99
C ALA A 206 4.78 29.78 10.21
N SER A 207 4.57 28.46 10.11
CA SER A 207 5.67 27.48 9.97
C SER A 207 6.42 27.69 8.66
N TYR A 208 5.71 28.08 7.60
CA TYR A 208 6.33 28.46 6.33
C TYR A 208 7.08 29.80 6.43
N ARG A 209 6.54 30.77 7.20
CA ARG A 209 7.10 32.13 7.33
C ARG A 209 8.20 32.27 8.39
N ARG A 210 8.17 31.50 9.49
CA ARG A 210 9.19 31.48 10.55
C ARG A 210 10.29 30.45 10.30
N GLY A 211 10.02 29.45 9.47
CA GLY A 211 10.95 28.38 9.14
C GLY A 211 11.80 28.69 7.91
N GLY A 212 12.65 29.71 7.98
CA GLY A 212 13.85 29.79 7.12
C GLY A 212 14.84 28.64 7.39
N GLY A 213 14.56 27.77 8.36
CA GLY A 213 15.22 26.49 8.59
C GLY A 213 14.47 25.35 7.90
N ARG A 214 15.09 24.81 6.84
CA ARG A 214 14.72 23.61 6.09
C ARG A 214 14.36 22.43 7.00
N ASN A 215 13.07 22.20 7.24
CA ASN A 215 12.61 20.94 7.81
C ASN A 215 12.64 19.85 6.72
N ARG A 216 13.85 19.33 6.47
CA ARG A 216 14.17 18.29 5.47
C ARG A 216 13.29 17.05 5.55
N LEU A 217 12.75 16.71 6.73
CA LEU A 217 11.81 15.59 6.91
C LEU A 217 10.50 15.85 6.16
N LEU A 218 9.93 17.04 6.32
CA LEU A 218 8.69 17.43 5.67
C LEU A 218 8.91 17.54 4.16
N GLU A 219 10.01 18.19 3.76
CA GLU A 219 10.45 18.30 2.36
C GLU A 219 10.64 16.93 1.70
N GLN A 220 11.29 15.95 2.36
CA GLN A 220 11.44 14.59 1.84
C GLN A 220 10.10 13.84 1.76
N LEU A 221 9.20 14.02 2.72
CA LEU A 221 7.88 13.40 2.66
C LEU A 221 7.05 13.96 1.48
N ILE A 222 7.21 15.26 1.18
CA ILE A 222 6.55 15.95 0.08
C ILE A 222 7.14 15.57 -1.27
N HIS A 223 8.46 15.54 -1.39
CA HIS A 223 9.13 15.26 -2.65
C HIS A 223 8.87 13.81 -3.11
N HIS A 224 8.76 12.87 -2.17
CA HIS A 224 8.35 11.51 -2.50
C HIS A 224 6.89 11.46 -2.96
N ASN A 225 5.94 12.08 -2.23
CA ASN A 225 4.53 12.10 -2.63
C ASN A 225 4.26 12.87 -3.94
N MET A 226 5.09 13.85 -4.30
CA MET A 226 5.00 14.59 -5.57
C MET A 226 5.58 13.81 -6.76
N ILE A 227 6.70 13.09 -6.59
CA ILE A 227 7.25 12.19 -7.63
C ILE A 227 6.25 11.06 -7.96
N TYR A 228 5.50 10.57 -6.96
CA TYR A 228 4.45 9.58 -7.18
C TYR A 228 3.26 10.14 -7.99
N LEU A 229 2.96 11.44 -7.84
CA LEU A 229 1.95 12.13 -8.65
C LEU A 229 2.36 12.26 -10.12
N THR A 230 3.63 12.56 -10.37
CA THR A 230 4.15 12.74 -11.74
C THR A 230 4.39 11.43 -12.47
N CYS A 231 4.80 10.36 -11.77
CA CYS A 231 5.01 9.05 -12.39
C CYS A 231 3.72 8.34 -12.85
N GLY A 232 2.56 8.65 -12.28
CA GLY A 232 1.30 8.02 -12.67
C GLY A 232 0.42 8.80 -13.64
N LEU A 233 0.74 10.06 -13.93
CA LEU A 233 -0.07 10.89 -14.85
C LEU A 233 0.43 10.92 -16.30
N GLY A 234 1.60 10.37 -16.62
CA GLY A 234 2.15 10.40 -17.97
C GLY A 234 2.57 11.82 -18.38
N GLU A 235 3.88 12.00 -18.52
CA GLU A 235 4.57 13.12 -19.18
C GLU A 235 4.04 14.55 -18.92
N LEU A 236 4.76 15.31 -18.08
CA LEU A 236 4.97 16.74 -18.35
C LEU A 236 6.36 17.20 -17.92
N PRO A 237 6.94 18.22 -18.60
CA PRO A 237 8.34 18.58 -18.48
C PRO A 237 8.69 19.19 -17.13
N SER A 238 9.90 18.86 -16.69
CA SER A 238 10.56 19.36 -15.48
C SER A 238 10.73 20.88 -15.50
N HIS A 239 9.76 21.67 -15.02
CA HIS A 239 10.03 23.11 -14.79
C HIS A 239 9.03 23.85 -13.88
N TYR A 240 8.75 23.38 -12.66
CA TYR A 240 8.19 24.27 -11.62
C TYR A 240 8.64 23.89 -10.20
N PRO A 241 9.11 24.86 -9.39
CA PRO A 241 9.09 24.75 -7.94
C PRO A 241 7.73 25.24 -7.40
N VAL A 242 7.41 24.83 -6.17
CA VAL A 242 6.32 25.36 -5.32
C VAL A 242 4.95 24.67 -5.44
N VAL A 243 4.80 23.50 -4.78
CA VAL A 243 3.56 23.08 -4.08
C VAL A 243 3.96 22.19 -2.88
N GLU A 244 4.08 22.76 -1.68
CA GLU A 244 4.87 22.18 -0.57
C GLU A 244 4.09 21.83 0.73
N LYS A 245 2.76 21.66 0.79
CA LYS A 245 2.11 21.29 2.10
C LYS A 245 0.95 20.30 2.08
N ARG A 246 0.72 19.58 0.99
CA ARG A 246 -0.43 18.67 0.86
C ARG A 246 -0.10 17.17 0.89
N ALA A 247 1.10 16.78 1.34
CA ALA A 247 1.65 15.45 1.07
C ALA A 247 1.04 14.30 1.87
N GLY A 248 0.78 14.44 3.18
CA GLY A 248 0.17 13.34 3.96
C GLY A 248 -1.24 12.97 3.50
N HIS A 249 -1.97 13.94 2.96
CA HIS A 249 -3.30 13.74 2.38
C HIS A 249 -3.23 13.22 0.92
N PHE A 250 -2.04 13.22 0.30
CA PHE A 250 -1.85 12.92 -1.12
C PHE A 250 -1.43 11.47 -1.39
N SER A 251 -0.67 10.82 -0.48
CA SER A 251 -0.38 9.38 -0.60
C SER A 251 -1.65 8.58 -0.54
N ASP A 252 -2.52 8.96 0.37
CA ASP A 252 -3.79 8.32 0.56
C ASP A 252 -4.63 8.63 -0.71
N LEU A 253 -4.66 9.90 -1.18
CA LEU A 253 -5.54 10.30 -2.31
C LEU A 253 -5.16 9.51 -3.56
N TRP A 254 -3.89 9.17 -3.68
CA TRP A 254 -3.35 8.31 -4.71
C TRP A 254 -3.84 6.87 -4.61
N LEU A 255 -3.87 6.29 -3.41
CA LEU A 255 -4.49 4.99 -3.18
C LEU A 255 -5.93 4.99 -3.67
N THR A 256 -6.71 6.01 -3.31
CA THR A 256 -8.12 6.10 -3.69
C THR A 256 -8.31 6.35 -5.19
N VAL A 257 -7.50 7.22 -5.81
CA VAL A 257 -7.54 7.46 -7.27
C VAL A 257 -7.09 6.23 -8.05
N PHE A 258 -6.04 5.54 -7.58
CA PHE A 258 -5.57 4.29 -8.17
C PHE A 258 -6.63 3.20 -8.03
N SER A 259 -7.18 3.02 -6.84
CA SER A 259 -8.24 2.06 -6.57
C SER A 259 -9.52 2.37 -7.37
N PHE A 260 -9.88 3.63 -7.54
CA PHE A 260 -10.98 4.04 -8.41
C PHE A 260 -10.67 3.77 -9.89
N GLY A 261 -9.43 4.03 -10.32
CA GLY A 261 -8.94 3.68 -11.65
C GLY A 261 -9.05 2.19 -11.93
N VAL A 262 -8.60 1.35 -10.99
CA VAL A 262 -8.72 -0.12 -11.04
C VAL A 262 -10.18 -0.54 -11.17
N ILE A 263 -11.09 0.00 -10.34
CA ILE A 263 -12.53 -0.30 -10.43
C ILE A 263 -13.08 0.12 -11.79
N LEU A 264 -12.78 1.33 -12.25
CA LEU A 264 -13.31 1.89 -13.49
C LEU A 264 -12.81 1.10 -14.70
N THR A 265 -11.52 0.75 -14.73
CA THR A 265 -10.93 -0.09 -15.76
C THR A 265 -11.56 -1.48 -15.75
N THR A 266 -11.70 -2.10 -14.58
CA THR A 266 -12.33 -3.43 -14.44
C THR A 266 -13.81 -3.42 -14.86
N ALA A 267 -14.55 -2.36 -14.54
CA ALA A 267 -15.96 -2.21 -14.91
C ALA A 267 -16.16 -1.94 -16.42
N ARG A 268 -15.17 -1.35 -17.10
CA ARG A 268 -15.22 -1.03 -18.53
C ARG A 268 -14.74 -2.18 -19.42
N LEU A 269 -13.92 -3.08 -18.89
CA LEU A 269 -13.35 -4.17 -19.65
C LEU A 269 -14.37 -5.28 -19.89
N ASN A 270 -14.34 -5.84 -21.09
CA ASN A 270 -15.18 -6.96 -21.48
C ASN A 270 -14.99 -8.13 -20.50
N VAL A 271 -16.09 -8.77 -20.11
CA VAL A 271 -16.16 -9.87 -19.12
C VAL A 271 -15.12 -10.97 -19.37
N SER A 272 -14.73 -11.19 -20.62
CA SER A 272 -13.75 -12.21 -21.02
C SER A 272 -12.33 -11.97 -20.49
N TYR A 273 -11.91 -10.71 -20.29
CA TYR A 273 -10.55 -10.37 -19.86
C TYR A 273 -10.46 -9.87 -18.41
N GLY A 274 -11.62 -9.64 -17.76
CA GLY A 274 -11.70 -9.04 -16.43
C GLY A 274 -10.83 -9.74 -15.40
N PHE A 275 -10.89 -11.06 -15.33
CA PHE A 275 -10.13 -11.86 -14.36
C PHE A 275 -8.60 -11.69 -14.47
N MET A 276 -8.07 -11.71 -15.69
CA MET A 276 -6.61 -11.60 -15.89
C MET A 276 -6.09 -10.21 -15.50
N ILE A 277 -6.85 -9.17 -15.86
CA ILE A 277 -6.50 -7.79 -15.54
C ILE A 277 -6.65 -7.56 -14.04
N GLU A 278 -7.69 -8.10 -13.42
CA GLU A 278 -7.90 -8.04 -11.98
C GLU A 278 -6.75 -8.71 -11.20
N ARG A 279 -6.30 -9.89 -11.62
CA ARG A 279 -5.12 -10.54 -11.04
C ARG A 279 -3.87 -9.66 -11.16
N PHE A 280 -3.65 -9.05 -12.31
CA PHE A 280 -2.52 -8.14 -12.51
C PHE A 280 -2.64 -6.90 -11.61
N LEU A 281 -3.82 -6.30 -11.52
CA LEU A 281 -4.08 -5.13 -10.66
C LEU A 281 -3.88 -5.48 -9.18
N ARG A 282 -4.27 -6.68 -8.75
CA ARG A 282 -3.99 -7.19 -7.40
C ARG A 282 -2.49 -7.33 -7.15
N ASN A 283 -1.76 -7.98 -8.05
CA ASN A 283 -0.29 -8.12 -7.95
C ASN A 283 0.40 -6.76 -7.87
N TRP A 284 -0.03 -5.84 -8.74
CA TRP A 284 0.46 -4.48 -8.77
C TRP A 284 0.15 -3.73 -7.48
N GLN A 285 -1.09 -3.78 -7.00
CA GLN A 285 -1.51 -3.13 -5.75
C GLN A 285 -0.67 -3.61 -4.57
N VAL A 286 -0.53 -4.92 -4.37
CA VAL A 286 0.29 -5.51 -3.29
C VAL A 286 1.73 -5.01 -3.38
N THR A 287 2.31 -5.02 -4.58
CA THR A 287 3.70 -4.58 -4.79
C THR A 287 3.88 -3.09 -4.52
N VAL A 288 2.97 -2.25 -5.02
CA VAL A 288 2.99 -0.81 -4.80
C VAL A 288 2.81 -0.47 -3.32
N HIS A 289 1.89 -1.13 -2.62
CA HIS A 289 1.71 -0.92 -1.17
C HIS A 289 2.98 -1.27 -0.40
N ALA A 290 3.57 -2.42 -0.68
CA ALA A 290 4.82 -2.83 -0.04
C ALA A 290 5.98 -1.86 -0.34
N PHE A 291 6.07 -1.36 -1.58
CA PHE A 291 7.06 -0.38 -1.99
C PHE A 291 6.86 0.96 -1.26
N LEU A 292 5.63 1.46 -1.23
CA LEU A 292 5.26 2.69 -0.55
C LEU A 292 5.61 2.59 0.92
N VAL A 293 5.12 1.56 1.62
CA VAL A 293 5.42 1.29 3.04
C VAL A 293 6.93 1.29 3.29
N THR A 294 7.71 0.64 2.41
CA THR A 294 9.17 0.59 2.54
C THR A 294 9.81 1.96 2.44
N LYS A 295 9.54 2.71 1.37
CA LYS A 295 10.11 4.04 1.14
C LYS A 295 9.76 4.98 2.28
N MET A 296 8.49 4.96 2.68
CA MET A 296 7.97 5.75 3.78
C MET A 296 8.73 5.45 5.07
N TYR A 297 8.88 4.17 5.42
CA TYR A 297 9.41 3.74 6.71
C TYR A 297 10.92 3.97 6.81
N ARG A 298 11.66 3.68 5.74
CA ARG A 298 13.09 4.02 5.63
C ARG A 298 13.33 5.53 5.74
N GLY A 299 12.46 6.35 5.13
CA GLY A 299 12.53 7.81 5.22
C GLY A 299 12.42 8.32 6.66
N LEU A 300 11.45 7.78 7.43
CA LEU A 300 11.30 8.10 8.85
C LEU A 300 12.53 7.70 9.66
N TRP A 301 13.02 6.48 9.47
CA TRP A 301 14.17 5.99 10.21
C TRP A 301 15.44 6.81 9.95
N LYS A 302 15.73 7.15 8.69
CA LYS A 302 16.89 7.98 8.34
C LYS A 302 16.82 9.39 8.92
N ALA A 303 15.62 9.93 9.07
CA ALA A 303 15.46 11.23 9.70
C ALA A 303 15.63 11.15 11.21
N ASP A 304 15.12 10.09 11.82
CA ASP A 304 15.27 9.81 13.24
C ASP A 304 16.75 9.67 13.65
N GLN A 305 17.54 8.92 12.87
CA GLN A 305 18.98 8.81 13.08
C GLN A 305 19.70 10.17 12.98
N ARG A 306 19.29 11.02 12.03
CA ARG A 306 19.88 12.37 11.90
C ARG A 306 19.54 13.26 13.09
N HIS A 307 18.32 13.14 13.63
CA HIS A 307 17.93 13.85 14.85
C HIS A 307 18.69 13.35 16.08
N ALA A 308 18.84 12.04 16.24
CA ALA A 308 19.60 11.46 17.36
C ALA A 308 21.07 11.92 17.39
N LEU A 309 21.67 12.22 16.24
CA LEU A 309 23.03 12.77 16.14
C LEU A 309 23.12 14.25 16.49
N LEU A 310 22.05 15.03 16.26
CA LEU A 310 22.04 16.48 16.49
C LEU A 310 21.55 16.85 17.90
N GLU A 311 20.61 16.08 18.45
CA GLU A 311 20.00 16.33 19.74
C GLU A 311 19.80 15.00 20.49
N PRO A 312 20.70 14.60 21.39
CA PRO A 312 20.60 13.31 22.09
C PRO A 312 19.42 13.20 23.07
N VAL A 313 18.55 14.21 23.19
CA VAL A 313 17.50 14.30 24.24
C VAL A 313 16.07 14.44 23.69
N SER A 314 15.84 14.50 22.37
CA SER A 314 14.50 14.74 21.81
C SER A 314 13.81 13.48 21.23
N PHE A 315 12.47 13.51 21.20
CA PHE A 315 11.58 12.40 20.87
C PHE A 315 11.91 11.74 19.53
N SER A 316 12.15 10.42 19.54
CA SER A 316 12.36 9.64 18.32
C SER A 316 11.02 9.21 17.71
N LEU A 317 10.75 9.69 16.49
CA LEU A 317 9.52 9.43 15.75
C LEU A 317 9.49 7.98 15.24
N ALA A 318 10.66 7.37 15.00
CA ALA A 318 10.77 5.98 14.56
C ALA A 318 10.54 4.99 15.72
N THR A 319 10.85 5.40 16.95
CA THR A 319 10.62 4.57 18.13
C THR A 319 9.26 4.83 18.79
N PHE A 320 8.49 5.86 18.41
CA PHE A 320 7.13 6.10 18.98
C PHE A 320 7.08 6.06 20.52
N GLN A 321 8.17 6.40 21.20
CA GLN A 321 8.16 6.54 22.65
C GLN A 321 7.93 8.01 22.97
N ALA A 322 6.86 8.28 23.70
CA ALA A 322 6.84 9.51 24.46
C ALA A 322 7.94 9.40 25.50
N ALA A 323 8.86 10.38 25.53
CA ALA A 323 9.85 10.43 26.61
C ALA A 323 9.09 10.32 27.95
N PRO A 324 9.48 9.40 28.84
CA PRO A 324 8.85 9.31 30.15
C PRO A 324 8.91 10.70 30.76
N ARG A 325 7.74 11.24 31.12
CA ARG A 325 7.61 12.56 31.73
C ARG A 325 8.56 12.55 32.92
N MET A 326 9.69 13.27 32.83
CA MET A 326 10.60 13.40 33.96
C MET A 326 9.80 14.07 35.06
N THR A 327 9.29 13.27 35.99
CA THR A 327 8.77 13.74 37.26
C THR A 327 9.98 14.30 37.97
N THR A 328 10.12 15.62 37.95
CA THR A 328 10.99 16.36 38.86
C THR A 328 10.65 15.89 40.27
N GLN A 329 11.54 15.07 40.84
CA GLN A 329 11.53 14.79 42.27
C GLN A 329 11.83 16.12 42.96
N ALA A 330 10.91 16.56 43.81
CA ALA A 330 11.04 17.71 44.69
C ALA A 330 11.66 17.27 46.03
#